data_AF-A0A0N0KIW4-F1
#
_entry.id   AF-A0A0N0KIW4-F1
#
_cell.length_a   1.000
_cell.length_b   1.000
_cell.length_c   1.000
_cell.angle_alpha   90.00
_cell.angle_beta   90.00
_cell.angle_gamma   90.00
#
_symmetry.space_group_name_H-M   'P 1'
#
loop_
_entity.id
_entity.type
_entity.pdbx_description
1 polymer ?
#
loop_
_entity_poly.entity_id
_entity_poly.type
_entity_poly.pdbx_seq_one_letter_code
_entity_poly.pdbx_strand_id
1 'polypeptide(L)'
;MTHCCPIAGCSAAVPQQVFMCASHWRMVPRPLQAAVYESFETTGRLSENHREAVRVVEAMEAGRTALDLPPGMKALTIWQPWASLVMIGAKPHEFRRWSFADRPHLAKLIGQRIVIHGGARPVRPAELTDILDRIEEGESALDAAIARPFVEELLAARRRKETGPAPLGVALGTAVLGQPRRCIDLFVDTVADSTRIDEHMYAWPLTDVQAFPSPIPAAGAQGFWNFT
;
A
#
# COMPACT_ATOMS: atom_id res chain seq x y z
N MET A 1 35.51 0.07 9.49
CA MET A 1 35.34 -1.21 8.77
C MET A 1 33.89 -1.32 8.31
N THR A 2 33.65 -2.01 7.19
CA THR A 2 32.31 -2.21 6.60
C THR A 2 32.05 -3.70 6.43
N HIS A 3 30.78 -4.10 6.38
CA HIS A 3 30.35 -5.44 6.00
C HIS A 3 29.27 -5.38 4.91
N CYS A 4 28.96 -6.52 4.29
CA CYS A 4 27.85 -6.59 3.32
C CYS A 4 26.51 -6.74 4.06
N CYS A 5 25.44 -6.19 3.50
CA CYS A 5 24.09 -6.44 3.98
C CYS A 5 23.80 -7.95 4.02
N PRO A 6 23.18 -8.48 5.09
CA PRO A 6 22.99 -9.93 5.24
C PRO A 6 21.90 -10.52 4.34
N ILE A 7 21.16 -9.71 3.59
CA ILE A 7 20.06 -10.16 2.73
C ILE A 7 20.60 -10.78 1.45
N ALA A 8 20.14 -11.99 1.15
CA ALA A 8 20.49 -12.71 -0.07
C ALA A 8 20.30 -11.82 -1.33
N GLY A 9 21.33 -11.77 -2.18
CA GLY A 9 21.33 -10.95 -3.40
C GLY A 9 21.60 -9.45 -3.21
N CYS A 10 21.75 -8.97 -1.98
CA CYS A 10 22.09 -7.58 -1.71
C CYS A 10 23.62 -7.35 -1.70
N SER A 11 24.09 -6.41 -2.50
CA SER A 11 25.51 -6.01 -2.55
C SER A 11 25.84 -4.73 -1.76
N ALA A 12 24.89 -4.21 -0.98
CA ALA A 12 25.08 -2.96 -0.25
C ALA A 12 26.14 -3.11 0.87
N ALA A 13 27.16 -2.27 0.86
CA ALA A 13 28.12 -2.15 1.94
C ALA A 13 27.57 -1.27 3.07
N VAL A 14 27.69 -1.73 4.32
CA VAL A 14 27.20 -1.02 5.51
C VAL A 14 28.30 -0.87 6.57
N PRO A 15 28.27 0.21 7.39
CA PRO A 15 29.21 0.38 8.49
C PRO A 15 29.14 -0.78 9.50
N GLN A 16 30.25 -1.08 10.19
CA GLN A 16 30.32 -2.20 11.13
C GLN A 16 29.28 -2.16 12.26
N GLN A 17 28.84 -0.97 12.69
CA GLN A 17 27.77 -0.79 13.68
C GLN A 17 26.34 -0.81 13.10
N VAL A 18 26.17 -1.08 11.80
CA VAL A 18 24.87 -1.04 11.10
C VAL A 18 24.51 -2.44 10.63
N PHE A 19 23.48 -3.03 11.22
CA PHE A 19 23.17 -4.46 11.03
C PHE A 19 22.70 -4.84 9.62
N MET A 20 22.12 -3.89 8.87
CA MET A 20 21.54 -4.09 7.53
C MET A 20 21.52 -2.76 6.76
N CYS A 21 21.39 -2.79 5.42
CA CYS A 21 21.29 -1.55 4.65
C CYS A 21 19.98 -0.79 4.99
N ALA A 22 19.97 0.53 4.78
CA ALA A 22 18.82 1.36 5.14
C ALA A 22 17.51 0.97 4.40
N SER A 23 17.61 0.34 3.22
CA SER A 23 16.44 -0.17 2.50
C SER A 23 15.83 -1.37 3.24
N HIS A 24 16.64 -2.41 3.47
CA HIS A 24 16.21 -3.63 4.16
C HIS A 24 15.86 -3.39 5.62
N TRP A 25 16.54 -2.48 6.31
CA TRP A 25 16.22 -2.15 7.70
C TRP A 25 14.82 -1.57 7.86
N ARG A 26 14.31 -0.82 6.87
CA ARG A 26 12.95 -0.25 6.90
C ARG A 26 11.85 -1.30 6.77
N MET A 27 12.16 -2.48 6.27
CA MET A 27 11.22 -3.59 6.12
C MET A 27 11.01 -4.35 7.42
N VAL A 28 12.00 -4.33 8.31
CA VAL A 28 11.92 -5.00 9.61
C VAL A 28 10.80 -4.35 10.44
N PRO A 29 9.84 -5.09 11.01
CA PRO A 29 8.78 -4.53 11.85
C PRO A 29 9.34 -3.71 13.01
N ARG A 30 8.73 -2.57 13.34
CA ARG A 30 9.20 -1.66 14.41
C ARG A 30 9.47 -2.35 15.76
N PRO A 31 8.60 -3.25 16.27
CA PRO A 31 8.90 -3.98 17.50
C PRO A 31 10.17 -4.84 17.39
N LEU A 32 10.38 -5.46 16.23
CA LEU A 32 11.56 -6.28 15.97
C LEU A 32 12.82 -5.42 15.80
N GLN A 33 12.73 -4.26 15.15
CA GLN A 33 13.83 -3.29 15.11
C GLN A 33 14.30 -2.93 16.53
N ALA A 34 13.36 -2.61 17.43
CA ALA A 34 13.66 -2.25 18.82
C ALA A 34 14.33 -3.43 19.55
N ALA A 35 13.77 -4.64 19.42
CA ALA A 35 14.30 -5.84 20.07
C ALA A 35 15.71 -6.23 19.59
N VAL A 36 16.06 -5.95 18.33
CA VAL A 36 17.42 -6.13 17.80
C VAL A 36 18.40 -5.18 18.48
N TYR A 37 18.06 -3.89 18.57
CA TYR A 37 18.93 -2.90 19.21
C TYR A 37 19.10 -3.19 20.70
N GLU A 38 18.02 -3.48 21.43
CA GLU A 38 18.06 -3.82 22.86
C GLU A 38 18.94 -5.05 23.14
N SER A 39 18.82 -6.10 22.32
CA SER A 39 19.68 -7.28 22.43
C SER A 39 21.15 -6.97 22.21
N PHE A 40 21.45 -6.11 21.24
CA PHE A 40 22.82 -5.73 20.91
C PHE A 40 23.42 -4.84 22.00
N GLU A 41 22.68 -3.87 22.53
CA GLU A 41 23.11 -3.03 23.64
C GLU A 41 23.41 -3.84 24.90
N THR A 42 22.61 -4.87 25.16
CA THR A 42 22.78 -5.74 26.34
C THR A 42 23.97 -6.70 26.20
N THR A 43 24.19 -7.27 25.01
CA THR A 43 25.12 -8.40 24.82
C THR A 43 26.39 -8.05 24.03
N GLY A 44 26.40 -6.91 23.36
CA GLY A 44 27.45 -6.52 22.39
C GLY A 44 27.50 -7.41 21.15
N ARG A 45 26.50 -8.26 20.90
CA ARG A 45 26.49 -9.26 19.83
C ARG A 45 25.14 -9.32 19.12
N LEU A 46 25.15 -9.75 17.86
CA LEU A 46 23.93 -10.05 17.11
C LEU A 46 23.23 -11.26 17.74
N SER A 47 21.93 -11.13 17.97
CA SER A 47 21.10 -12.14 18.66
C SER A 47 20.13 -12.83 17.70
N GLU A 48 19.30 -13.73 18.24
CA GLU A 48 18.19 -14.35 17.50
C GLU A 48 17.25 -13.31 16.88
N ASN A 49 17.04 -12.16 17.53
CA ASN A 49 16.21 -11.09 16.98
C ASN A 49 16.75 -10.56 15.65
N HIS A 50 18.09 -10.52 15.48
CA HIS A 50 18.70 -10.11 14.22
C HIS A 50 18.52 -11.18 13.14
N ARG A 51 18.65 -12.47 13.48
CA ARG A 51 18.35 -13.56 12.55
C ARG A 51 16.89 -13.55 12.11
N GLU A 52 15.97 -13.31 13.03
CA GLU A 52 14.55 -13.18 12.70
C GLU A 52 14.29 -11.97 11.81
N ALA A 53 14.96 -10.83 12.06
CA ALA A 53 14.87 -9.67 11.19
C ALA A 53 15.34 -9.98 9.76
N VAL A 54 16.44 -10.72 9.61
CA VAL A 54 16.92 -11.20 8.30
C VAL A 54 15.87 -12.11 7.64
N ARG A 55 15.36 -13.11 8.37
CA ARG A 55 14.36 -14.07 7.86
C ARG A 55 13.09 -13.38 7.37
N VAL A 56 12.59 -12.39 8.11
CA VAL A 56 11.41 -11.61 7.73
C VAL A 56 11.66 -10.86 6.42
N VAL A 57 12.82 -10.22 6.29
CA VAL A 57 13.16 -9.49 5.07
C VAL A 57 13.37 -10.42 3.88
N GLU A 58 14.03 -11.56 4.07
CA GLU A 58 14.19 -12.56 3.01
C GLU A 58 12.85 -13.14 2.53
N ALA A 59 11.90 -13.36 3.46
CA ALA A 59 10.56 -13.79 3.09
C ALA A 59 9.80 -12.74 2.25
N MET A 60 9.97 -11.45 2.56
CA MET A 60 9.39 -10.36 1.78
C MET A 60 10.02 -10.27 0.39
N GLU A 61 11.36 -10.31 0.30
CA GLU A 61 12.10 -10.28 -0.96
C GLU A 61 11.79 -11.52 -1.84
N ALA A 62 11.56 -12.68 -1.24
CA ALA A 62 11.11 -13.88 -1.93
C ALA A 62 9.71 -13.69 -2.53
N GLY A 63 8.78 -13.08 -1.78
CA GLY A 63 7.44 -12.73 -2.27
C GLY A 63 7.48 -11.75 -3.46
N ARG A 64 8.34 -10.72 -3.39
CA ARG A 64 8.58 -9.79 -4.50
C ARG A 64 9.13 -10.51 -5.73
N THR A 65 10.12 -11.39 -5.53
CA THR A 65 10.79 -12.12 -6.62
C THR A 65 9.86 -13.14 -7.27
N ALA A 66 9.00 -13.82 -6.50
CA ALA A 66 8.00 -14.76 -7.03
C ALA A 66 6.95 -14.09 -7.93
N LEU A 67 6.78 -12.77 -7.82
CA LEU A 67 5.90 -11.97 -8.66
C LEU A 67 6.65 -11.22 -9.78
N ASP A 68 7.95 -11.53 -9.99
CA ASP A 68 8.82 -10.87 -10.96
C ASP A 68 8.84 -9.32 -10.84
N LEU A 69 8.60 -8.80 -9.62
CA LEU A 69 8.59 -7.36 -9.39
C LEU A 69 10.02 -6.84 -9.24
N PRO A 70 10.41 -5.75 -9.92
CA PRO A 70 11.77 -5.23 -9.81
C PRO A 70 12.07 -4.72 -8.39
N PRO A 71 13.32 -4.85 -7.90
CA PRO A 71 13.73 -4.30 -6.61
C PRO A 71 13.44 -2.79 -6.55
N GLY A 72 12.84 -2.34 -5.45
CA GLY A 72 12.55 -0.93 -5.25
C GLY A 72 11.39 -0.38 -6.10
N MET A 73 10.54 -1.25 -6.68
CA MET A 73 9.28 -0.85 -7.29
C MET A 73 8.49 0.02 -6.30
N LYS A 74 7.89 1.11 -6.76
CA LYS A 74 7.14 1.99 -5.87
C LYS A 74 5.82 1.35 -5.45
N ALA A 75 5.43 1.59 -4.21
CA ALA A 75 4.13 1.24 -3.66
C ALA A 75 3.40 2.47 -3.15
N LEU A 76 2.07 2.41 -3.16
CA LEU A 76 1.18 3.38 -2.56
C LEU A 76 0.22 2.70 -1.59
N THR A 77 0.20 3.18 -0.34
CA THR A 77 -0.77 2.74 0.66
C THR A 77 -2.10 3.48 0.44
N ILE A 78 -3.15 2.73 0.15
CA ILE A 78 -4.53 3.19 0.01
C ILE A 78 -5.36 2.61 1.16
N TRP A 79 -6.24 3.40 1.76
CA TRP A 79 -7.09 2.93 2.85
C TRP A 79 -8.12 1.92 2.34
N GLN A 80 -8.46 0.92 3.16
CA GLN A 80 -9.61 0.07 2.85
C GLN A 80 -10.92 0.84 3.04
N PRO A 81 -11.97 0.55 2.25
CA PRO A 81 -12.06 -0.53 1.25
C PRO A 81 -11.50 -0.14 -0.13
N TRP A 82 -11.08 1.12 -0.29
CA TRP A 82 -10.72 1.72 -1.57
C TRP A 82 -9.60 0.97 -2.30
N ALA A 83 -8.59 0.46 -1.58
CA ALA A 83 -7.52 -0.32 -2.19
C ALA A 83 -8.07 -1.57 -2.90
N SER A 84 -9.00 -2.28 -2.27
CA SER A 84 -9.63 -3.48 -2.86
C SER A 84 -10.56 -3.10 -4.01
N LEU A 85 -11.29 -1.98 -3.88
CA LEU A 85 -12.14 -1.45 -4.96
C LEU A 85 -11.33 -1.09 -6.21
N VAL A 86 -10.10 -0.58 -6.06
CA VAL A 86 -9.18 -0.38 -7.20
C VAL A 86 -8.84 -1.73 -7.83
N MET A 87 -8.49 -2.74 -7.02
CA MET A 87 -8.05 -4.05 -7.51
C MET A 87 -9.13 -4.83 -8.26
N ILE A 88 -10.40 -4.67 -7.89
CA ILE A 88 -11.52 -5.28 -8.62
C ILE A 88 -12.01 -4.41 -9.79
N GLY A 89 -11.38 -3.27 -10.05
CA GLY A 89 -11.73 -2.37 -11.16
C GLY A 89 -12.91 -1.42 -10.88
N ALA A 90 -13.50 -1.46 -9.69
CA ALA A 90 -14.62 -0.60 -9.32
C ALA A 90 -14.22 0.87 -9.10
N LYS A 91 -12.95 1.13 -8.77
CA LYS A 91 -12.42 2.45 -8.47
C LYS A 91 -11.26 2.82 -9.42
N PRO A 92 -11.51 3.55 -10.52
CA PRO A 92 -10.45 3.88 -11.48
C PRO A 92 -9.50 5.00 -11.03
N HIS A 93 -9.86 5.75 -9.98
CA HIS A 93 -9.10 6.90 -9.52
C HIS A 93 -8.83 6.85 -8.02
N GLU A 94 -7.59 7.13 -7.63
CA GLU A 94 -7.22 7.44 -6.26
C GLU A 94 -7.28 8.96 -6.04
N PHE A 95 -7.99 9.41 -5.00
CA PHE A 95 -8.21 10.83 -4.77
C PHE A 95 -7.29 11.38 -3.69
N ARG A 96 -6.54 12.44 -3.98
CA ARG A 96 -5.61 13.08 -3.05
C ARG A 96 -5.74 14.61 -3.08
N ARG A 97 -5.30 15.26 -2.00
CA ARG A 97 -5.29 16.73 -1.87
C ARG A 97 -4.28 17.42 -2.78
N TRP A 98 -3.31 16.67 -3.28
CA TRP A 98 -2.14 17.18 -3.98
C TRP A 98 -1.87 16.35 -5.24
N SER A 99 -1.21 16.97 -6.22
CA SER A 99 -0.70 16.29 -7.40
C SER A 99 0.72 15.82 -7.13
N PHE A 100 1.01 14.53 -7.35
CA PHE A 100 2.38 14.04 -7.24
C PHE A 100 3.28 14.55 -8.37
N ALA A 101 2.69 14.92 -9.50
CA ALA A 101 3.42 15.45 -10.65
C ALA A 101 4.05 16.82 -10.36
N ASP A 102 3.53 17.56 -9.38
CA ASP A 102 4.07 18.87 -8.98
C ASP A 102 5.44 18.74 -8.28
N ARG A 103 5.83 17.52 -7.88
CA ARG A 103 7.12 17.24 -7.26
C ARG A 103 8.06 16.61 -8.29
N PRO A 104 9.17 17.26 -8.68
CA PRO A 104 10.05 16.75 -9.74
C PRO A 104 10.54 15.31 -9.55
N HIS A 105 10.83 14.92 -8.30
CA HIS A 105 11.30 13.57 -7.98
C HIS A 105 10.21 12.48 -8.06
N LEU A 106 8.93 12.86 -8.10
CA LEU A 106 7.78 11.96 -8.23
C LEU A 106 7.12 12.04 -9.62
N ALA A 107 7.30 13.14 -10.36
CA ALA A 107 6.74 13.30 -11.70
C ALA A 107 7.13 12.15 -12.66
N LYS A 108 8.32 11.57 -12.48
CA LYS A 108 8.78 10.37 -13.19
C LYS A 108 7.95 9.10 -12.96
N LEU A 109 7.02 9.11 -11.99
CA LEU A 109 6.11 8.00 -11.72
C LEU A 109 4.88 8.01 -12.65
N ILE A 110 4.66 9.08 -13.43
CA ILE A 110 3.62 9.09 -14.46
C ILE A 110 3.93 7.99 -15.48
N GLY A 111 2.94 7.14 -15.75
CA GLY A 111 3.06 5.97 -16.62
C GLY A 111 3.82 4.79 -16.02
N GLN A 112 4.31 4.91 -14.77
CA GLN A 112 5.02 3.80 -14.12
C GLN A 112 4.04 2.87 -13.41
N ARG A 113 4.36 1.58 -13.43
CA ARG A 113 3.66 0.57 -12.63
C ARG A 113 4.10 0.65 -11.17
N ILE A 114 3.11 0.67 -10.28
CA ILE A 114 3.31 0.70 -8.83
C ILE A 114 2.50 -0.42 -8.17
N VAL A 115 2.93 -0.82 -6.97
CA VAL A 115 2.20 -1.73 -6.11
C VAL A 115 1.10 -0.98 -5.37
N ILE A 116 -0.10 -1.56 -5.32
CA ILE A 116 -1.22 -1.06 -4.51
C ILE A 116 -1.27 -1.84 -3.20
N HIS A 117 -1.15 -1.12 -2.09
CA HIS A 117 -1.15 -1.67 -0.74
C HIS A 117 -2.41 -1.28 0.00
N GLY A 118 -3.09 -2.27 0.59
CA GLY A 118 -4.25 -2.10 1.46
C GLY A 118 -3.82 -1.76 2.89
N GLY A 119 -4.19 -0.57 3.35
CA GLY A 119 -3.87 -0.07 4.69
C GLY A 119 -4.37 -0.99 5.82
N ALA A 120 -3.71 -0.92 6.98
CA ALA A 120 -3.96 -1.81 8.11
C ALA A 120 -5.20 -1.45 8.95
N ARG A 121 -5.87 -0.31 8.70
CA ARG A 121 -7.04 0.13 9.46
C ARG A 121 -8.29 -0.62 8.97
N PRO A 122 -8.99 -1.38 9.83
CA PRO A 122 -10.29 -1.95 9.49
C PRO A 122 -11.29 -0.86 9.12
N VAL A 123 -12.12 -1.11 8.10
CA VAL A 123 -13.22 -0.21 7.73
C VAL A 123 -14.35 -0.34 8.74
N ARG A 124 -14.91 0.79 9.20
CA ARG A 124 -16.05 0.76 10.12
C ARG A 124 -17.34 0.47 9.33
N PRO A 125 -18.31 -0.27 9.90
CA PRO A 125 -19.61 -0.52 9.24
C PRO A 125 -20.32 0.75 8.76
N ALA A 126 -20.27 1.84 9.54
CA ALA A 126 -20.88 3.12 9.16
C ALA A 126 -20.25 3.72 7.89
N GLU A 127 -18.94 3.55 7.69
CA GLU A 127 -18.26 4.02 6.46
C GLU A 127 -18.66 3.18 5.24
N LEU A 128 -19.02 1.92 5.44
CA LEU A 128 -19.51 1.05 4.35
C LEU A 128 -20.97 1.36 4.02
N THR A 129 -21.81 1.64 5.03
CA THR A 129 -23.18 2.13 4.81
C THR A 129 -23.17 3.44 4.02
N ASP A 130 -22.33 4.40 4.40
CA ASP A 130 -22.17 5.67 3.66
C ASP A 130 -21.79 5.46 2.19
N ILE A 131 -20.89 4.50 1.90
CA ILE A 131 -20.55 4.16 0.51
C ILE A 131 -21.77 3.61 -0.25
N LEU A 132 -22.56 2.73 0.37
CA LEU A 132 -23.75 2.15 -0.27
C LEU A 132 -24.82 3.21 -0.54
N ASP A 133 -25.09 4.07 0.44
CA ASP A 133 -26.05 5.17 0.32
C ASP A 133 -25.67 6.08 -0.85
N ARG A 134 -24.39 6.46 -0.96
CA ARG A 134 -23.88 7.27 -2.08
C ARG A 134 -23.96 6.58 -3.43
N ILE A 135 -23.77 5.27 -3.49
CA ILE A 135 -23.98 4.48 -4.72
C ILE A 135 -25.47 4.49 -5.11
N GLU A 136 -26.39 4.40 -4.14
CA GLU A 136 -27.84 4.44 -4.38
C GLU A 136 -28.31 5.81 -4.87
N GLU A 137 -27.78 6.88 -4.29
CA GLU A 137 -28.11 8.26 -4.63
C GLU A 137 -27.47 8.72 -5.95
N GLY A 138 -26.57 7.91 -6.54
CA GLY A 138 -25.82 8.28 -7.73
C GLY A 138 -24.73 9.32 -7.48
N GLU A 139 -24.37 9.54 -6.21
CA GLU A 139 -23.34 10.50 -5.76
C GLU A 139 -21.96 9.84 -5.60
N SER A 140 -21.74 8.78 -6.39
CA SER A 140 -20.52 7.99 -6.39
C SER A 140 -19.91 7.92 -7.79
N ALA A 141 -18.58 8.05 -7.85
CA ALA A 141 -17.76 7.84 -9.05
C ALA A 141 -17.24 6.38 -9.15
N LEU A 142 -17.75 5.46 -8.32
CA LEU A 142 -17.49 4.03 -8.43
C LEU A 142 -18.31 3.41 -9.55
N ASP A 143 -17.80 2.33 -10.14
CA ASP A 143 -18.65 1.41 -10.89
C ASP A 143 -19.60 0.70 -9.92
N ALA A 144 -20.85 1.15 -9.87
CA ALA A 144 -21.87 0.64 -8.96
C ALA A 144 -22.11 -0.86 -9.10
N ALA A 145 -22.02 -1.41 -10.31
CA ALA A 145 -22.30 -2.81 -10.58
C ALA A 145 -21.22 -3.74 -9.97
N ILE A 146 -19.98 -3.24 -9.91
CA ILE A 146 -18.85 -3.98 -9.31
C ILE A 146 -18.71 -3.66 -7.81
N ALA A 147 -18.85 -2.38 -7.44
CA ALA A 147 -18.62 -1.91 -6.08
C ALA A 147 -19.67 -2.43 -5.09
N ARG A 148 -20.96 -2.33 -5.43
CA ARG A 148 -22.07 -2.66 -4.53
C ARG A 148 -21.95 -4.07 -3.92
N PRO A 149 -21.85 -5.17 -4.70
CA PRO A 149 -21.77 -6.50 -4.12
C PRO A 149 -20.56 -6.68 -3.20
N PHE A 150 -19.41 -6.09 -3.56
CA PHE A 150 -18.21 -6.12 -2.71
C PHE A 150 -18.42 -5.41 -1.38
N VAL A 151 -19.02 -4.21 -1.40
CA VAL A 151 -19.25 -3.40 -0.20
C VAL A 151 -20.30 -4.04 0.70
N GLU A 152 -21.36 -4.62 0.13
CA GLU A 152 -22.38 -5.38 0.88
C GLU A 152 -21.78 -6.60 1.59
N GLU A 153 -20.96 -7.39 0.90
CA GLU A 153 -20.26 -8.54 1.49
C GLU A 153 -19.33 -8.09 2.63
N LEU A 154 -18.55 -7.04 2.39
CA LEU A 154 -17.65 -6.48 3.40
C LEU A 154 -18.42 -5.95 4.61
N LEU A 155 -19.55 -5.27 4.41
CA LEU A 155 -20.40 -4.80 5.51
C LEU A 155 -20.94 -5.97 6.33
N ALA A 156 -21.42 -7.02 5.68
CA ALA A 156 -21.90 -8.22 6.35
C ALA A 156 -20.78 -8.90 7.16
N ALA A 157 -19.58 -9.05 6.58
CA ALA A 157 -18.41 -9.57 7.28
C ALA A 157 -18.01 -8.72 8.50
N ARG A 158 -18.02 -7.39 8.37
CA ARG A 158 -17.67 -6.48 9.47
C ARG A 158 -18.69 -6.52 10.61
N ARG A 159 -19.98 -6.70 10.31
CA ARG A 159 -21.01 -6.94 11.34
C ARG A 159 -20.77 -8.25 12.09
N ARG A 160 -20.21 -9.26 11.43
CA ARG A 160 -19.76 -10.53 12.05
C ARG A 160 -18.37 -10.46 12.69
N LYS A 161 -17.70 -9.30 12.68
CA LYS A 161 -16.32 -9.10 13.15
C LYS A 161 -15.26 -9.90 12.37
N GLU A 162 -15.53 -10.20 11.11
CA GLU A 162 -14.60 -10.85 10.18
C GLU A 162 -13.79 -9.82 9.36
N THR A 163 -12.70 -10.26 8.73
CA THR A 163 -11.92 -9.42 7.82
C THR A 163 -12.68 -9.16 6.50
N GLY A 164 -13.43 -10.15 6.02
CA GLY A 164 -14.15 -10.07 4.74
C GLY A 164 -13.21 -9.98 3.53
N PRO A 165 -13.72 -9.50 2.37
CA PRO A 165 -12.97 -9.49 1.12
C PRO A 165 -11.92 -8.35 1.02
N ALA A 166 -11.76 -7.53 2.07
CA ALA A 166 -10.78 -6.44 2.13
C ALA A 166 -9.66 -6.76 3.15
N PRO A 167 -8.61 -7.49 2.75
CA PRO A 167 -7.51 -7.84 3.65
C PRO A 167 -6.70 -6.60 4.05
N LEU A 168 -6.11 -6.63 5.25
CA LEU A 168 -5.46 -5.49 5.88
C LEU A 168 -3.94 -5.66 5.92
N GLY A 169 -3.19 -4.58 5.64
CA GLY A 169 -1.73 -4.60 5.75
C GLY A 169 -1.08 -5.51 4.70
N VAL A 170 -1.61 -5.51 3.47
CA VAL A 170 -1.16 -6.39 2.40
C VAL A 170 -0.99 -5.63 1.09
N ALA A 171 0.00 -6.03 0.29
CA ALA A 171 0.08 -5.69 -1.12
C ALA A 171 -0.90 -6.58 -1.90
N LEU A 172 -1.77 -5.95 -2.71
CA LEU A 172 -2.88 -6.62 -3.38
C LEU A 172 -2.60 -6.91 -4.86
N GLY A 173 -1.76 -6.10 -5.48
CA GLY A 173 -1.55 -6.10 -6.92
C GLY A 173 -0.75 -4.88 -7.37
N THR A 174 -0.73 -4.66 -8.67
CA THR A 174 -0.12 -3.48 -9.28
C THR A 174 -1.12 -2.71 -10.14
N ALA A 175 -0.83 -1.44 -10.38
CA ALA A 175 -1.52 -0.61 -11.35
C ALA A 175 -0.53 0.39 -11.97
N VAL A 176 -0.80 0.83 -13.19
CA VAL A 176 -0.10 1.94 -13.83
C VAL A 176 -0.65 3.26 -13.29
N LEU A 177 0.25 4.11 -12.81
CA LEU A 177 -0.09 5.42 -12.27
C LEU A 177 -0.16 6.47 -13.39
N GLY A 178 -1.35 6.99 -13.67
CA GLY A 178 -1.58 8.00 -14.69
C GLY A 178 -1.22 9.42 -14.26
N GLN A 179 -1.36 10.36 -15.20
CA GLN A 179 -1.18 11.78 -14.91
C GLN A 179 -2.31 12.28 -13.99
N PRO A 180 -1.99 12.92 -12.83
CA PRO A 180 -2.99 13.54 -11.98
C PRO A 180 -3.83 14.56 -12.73
N ARG A 181 -5.14 14.53 -12.49
CA ARG A 181 -6.11 15.46 -13.05
C ARG A 181 -6.83 16.16 -11.91
N ARG A 182 -7.20 17.43 -12.08
CA ARG A 182 -8.01 18.11 -11.06
C ARG A 182 -9.42 17.54 -11.09
N CYS A 183 -10.03 17.35 -9.92
CA CYS A 183 -11.38 16.79 -9.84
C CYS A 183 -12.42 17.68 -10.54
N ILE A 184 -12.24 19.01 -10.50
CA ILE A 184 -13.12 19.96 -11.23
C ILE A 184 -13.12 19.74 -12.75
N ASP A 185 -12.02 19.21 -13.31
CA ASP A 185 -11.91 18.94 -14.74
C ASP A 185 -12.45 17.55 -15.13
N LEU A 186 -12.81 16.73 -14.13
CA LEU A 186 -13.22 15.33 -14.28
C LEU A 186 -14.69 15.12 -13.96
N PHE A 187 -15.20 15.79 -12.93
CA PHE A 187 -16.57 15.67 -12.48
C PHE A 187 -17.22 17.04 -12.54
N VAL A 188 -17.58 17.43 -13.77
CA VAL A 188 -18.34 18.67 -14.01
C VAL A 188 -19.74 18.56 -13.36
N ASP A 189 -20.26 17.33 -13.22
CA ASP A 189 -21.63 17.04 -12.75
C ASP A 189 -21.72 15.88 -11.72
N THR A 190 -20.63 15.47 -11.04
CA THR A 190 -20.66 14.34 -10.07
C THR A 190 -19.76 14.58 -8.85
N VAL A 191 -20.16 14.08 -7.67
CA VAL A 191 -19.39 14.25 -6.43
C VAL A 191 -18.28 13.18 -6.35
N ALA A 192 -17.04 13.58 -6.08
CA ALA A 192 -15.94 12.63 -5.87
C ALA A 192 -16.21 11.73 -4.64
N ASP A 193 -15.95 10.42 -4.76
CA ASP A 193 -16.25 9.35 -3.76
C ASP A 193 -15.67 9.48 -2.35
N SER A 194 -15.00 10.59 -2.03
CA SER A 194 -14.48 10.79 -0.69
C SER A 194 -15.45 11.62 0.15
N THR A 195 -15.50 11.34 1.45
CA THR A 195 -16.39 12.00 2.42
C THR A 195 -16.04 13.47 2.71
N ARG A 196 -15.22 14.10 1.85
CA ARG A 196 -14.62 15.44 2.07
C ARG A 196 -14.39 16.18 0.76
N ILE A 197 -15.45 16.77 0.21
CA ILE A 197 -15.45 17.49 -1.07
C ILE A 197 -14.42 18.64 -1.10
N ASP A 198 -14.02 19.17 0.06
CA ASP A 198 -13.01 20.21 0.24
C ASP A 198 -11.55 19.70 0.25
N GLU A 199 -11.33 18.38 0.32
CA GLU A 199 -10.00 17.81 0.53
C GLU A 199 -9.44 17.08 -0.70
N HIS A 200 -10.26 16.69 -1.68
CA HIS A 200 -9.81 15.83 -2.79
C HIS A 200 -9.73 16.59 -4.11
N MET A 201 -8.67 17.39 -4.25
CA MET A 201 -8.47 18.26 -5.42
C MET A 201 -7.98 17.53 -6.66
N TYR A 202 -7.32 16.37 -6.51
CA TYR A 202 -6.69 15.64 -7.62
C TYR A 202 -7.11 14.16 -7.64
N ALA A 203 -7.51 13.70 -8.82
CA ALA A 203 -7.70 12.30 -9.14
C ALA A 203 -6.43 11.76 -9.79
N TRP A 204 -5.89 10.68 -9.25
CA TRP A 204 -4.74 9.95 -9.78
C TRP A 204 -5.29 8.71 -10.49
N PRO A 205 -5.27 8.67 -11.83
CA PRO A 205 -5.74 7.50 -12.57
C PRO A 205 -4.91 6.26 -12.20
N LEU A 206 -5.58 5.15 -11.95
CA LEU A 206 -4.98 3.84 -11.74
C LEU A 206 -5.50 2.92 -12.83
N THR A 207 -4.66 2.62 -13.80
CA THR A 207 -5.00 1.84 -14.99
C THR A 207 -4.22 0.53 -15.04
N ASP A 208 -4.60 -0.39 -15.94
CA ASP A 208 -3.89 -1.66 -16.14
C ASP A 208 -3.63 -2.38 -14.80
N VAL A 209 -4.72 -2.54 -14.06
CA VAL A 209 -4.77 -3.16 -12.74
C VAL A 209 -4.52 -4.66 -12.88
N GLN A 210 -3.56 -5.18 -12.12
CA GLN A 210 -3.18 -6.59 -12.10
C GLN A 210 -3.10 -7.07 -10.66
N ALA A 211 -4.12 -7.83 -10.24
CA ALA A 211 -4.16 -8.43 -8.92
C ALA A 211 -3.07 -9.51 -8.78
N PHE A 212 -2.48 -9.62 -7.59
CA PHE A 212 -1.62 -10.75 -7.28
C PHE A 212 -2.45 -12.02 -7.09
N PRO A 213 -1.88 -13.22 -7.34
CA PRO A 213 -2.57 -14.48 -7.07
C PRO A 213 -3.02 -14.63 -5.62
N SER A 214 -2.25 -14.05 -4.70
CA SER A 214 -2.56 -13.97 -3.27
C SER A 214 -2.02 -12.66 -2.68
N PRO A 215 -2.70 -12.03 -1.72
CA PRO A 215 -2.19 -10.84 -1.04
C PRO A 215 -0.87 -11.13 -0.31
N ILE A 216 0.08 -10.20 -0.38
CA ILE A 216 1.39 -10.33 0.29
C ILE A 216 1.42 -9.44 1.54
N PRO A 217 1.63 -9.98 2.75
CA PRO A 217 1.82 -9.17 3.95
C PRO A 217 2.95 -8.16 3.79
N ALA A 218 2.65 -6.89 4.04
CA ALA A 218 3.64 -5.81 4.00
C ALA A 218 3.26 -4.66 4.92
N ALA A 219 4.24 -4.04 5.58
CA ALA A 219 4.01 -2.82 6.34
C ALA A 219 3.84 -1.64 5.36
N GLY A 220 2.67 -1.00 5.39
CA GLY A 220 2.44 0.21 4.59
C GLY A 220 3.20 1.42 5.14
N ALA A 221 3.48 2.39 4.27
CA ALA A 221 4.10 3.67 4.65
C ALA A 221 3.35 4.87 4.05
N GLN A 222 3.62 6.06 4.59
CA GLN A 222 3.07 7.33 4.08
C GLN A 222 3.80 7.78 2.81
N GLY A 223 3.04 8.24 1.82
CA GLY A 223 3.57 8.63 0.52
C GLY A 223 3.98 7.42 -0.33
N PHE A 224 4.77 7.66 -1.37
CA PHE A 224 5.35 6.57 -2.17
C PHE A 224 6.54 5.95 -1.42
N TRP A 225 6.52 4.63 -1.29
CA TRP A 225 7.58 3.87 -0.65
C TRP A 225 8.10 2.77 -1.59
N ASN A 226 9.24 2.16 -1.26
CA ASN A 226 9.79 1.07 -2.06
C ASN A 226 9.19 -0.24 -1.56
N PHE A 227 8.46 -0.95 -2.43
CA PHE A 227 8.12 -2.33 -2.21
C PHE A 227 9.38 -3.18 -2.37
N THR A 228 9.61 -4.01 -1.37
CA THR A 228 10.80 -4.81 -1.14
C THR A 228 10.33 -6.08 -0.48
#